data_AF-A0A542DWU7-F1
#
_entry.id   AF-A0A542DWU7-F1
#
_cell.length_a   1.000
_cell.length_b   1.000
_cell.length_c   1.000
_cell.angle_alpha   90.00
_cell.angle_beta   90.00
_cell.angle_gamma   90.00
#
_symmetry.space_group_name_H-M   'P 1'
#
loop_
_entity.id
_entity.type
_entity.pdbx_description
1 polymer ?
#
loop_
_entity_poly.entity_id
_entity_poly.type
_entity_poly.pdbx_seq_one_letter_code
_entity_poly.pdbx_strand_id
1 'polypeptide(L)'
;MSSLDLPPSTFGGAAPASGAAAPAGPRPGVTAGLAGSAPEAPGRLGATLTPEQAFAYLRDLDLWRGRRRSELDALDAAALASSDRDAFSRDMLVSMALWKAISDRYDLLEVAFAGGRVGPAELTRVSALVWGRLDVAPGSAAGAIAPSTSGALALSLPEACRLSDAMTSSLRARLSLEPSGAEVGTRLKDVRETVERIRDQVGMTPVGSERDAARTLLVRLEQRLADVTERAKRGADVGGLLAPLEFDASSAERDLIVGAGQRLDDARDAARAAELRRELVARGEAIGLLADQCVAAVTPAPRLGVPDARALGEVPTDPVAVDRYLERLDAVGRALTTAHAAYAEALAEREEVLGLVGALGAQGRAVGVPASDLVALTAPLEQLFRATPTDMRRARALTAALQAYLATWSLPGARPTSGGPR
;
A
#
# COMPACT_ATOMS: atom_id res chain seq x y z
N MET A 1 -29.50 8.90 -86.99
CA MET A 1 -29.20 8.80 -88.43
C MET A 1 -27.69 8.95 -88.59
N SER A 2 -27.08 8.07 -89.39
CA SER A 2 -25.62 7.88 -89.66
C SER A 2 -24.86 7.24 -88.48
N SER A 3 -24.55 5.94 -88.40
CA SER A 3 -24.11 4.89 -89.34
C SER A 3 -22.61 4.90 -89.66
N LEU A 4 -22.03 3.67 -89.61
CA LEU A 4 -20.73 3.15 -90.07
C LEU A 4 -19.55 3.16 -89.08
N ASP A 5 -18.60 2.23 -89.11
CA ASP A 5 -18.54 0.77 -89.35
C ASP A 5 -17.05 0.39 -89.12
N LEU A 6 -16.77 -0.52 -88.19
CA LEU A 6 -15.65 -1.49 -88.12
C LEU A 6 -14.16 -1.03 -88.42
N PRO A 7 -13.14 -1.92 -88.45
CA PRO A 7 -12.17 -2.26 -87.38
C PRO A 7 -10.71 -2.02 -87.90
N PRO A 8 -9.57 -2.71 -87.56
CA PRO A 8 -9.30 -3.82 -86.64
C PRO A 8 -8.02 -3.73 -85.77
N SER A 9 -7.88 -4.74 -84.92
CA SER A 9 -6.71 -5.11 -84.12
C SER A 9 -5.47 -5.44 -84.95
N THR A 10 -4.28 -5.06 -84.46
CA THR A 10 -3.05 -5.85 -84.70
C THR A 10 -2.09 -5.74 -83.50
N PHE A 11 -1.45 -6.87 -83.24
CA PHE A 11 -0.61 -7.27 -82.11
C PHE A 11 0.76 -6.59 -82.02
N GLY A 12 1.31 -6.60 -80.80
CA GLY A 12 2.73 -6.35 -80.44
C GLY A 12 2.81 -5.40 -79.25
N GLY A 13 3.36 -5.71 -78.07
CA GLY A 13 4.39 -6.66 -77.68
C GLY A 13 5.40 -5.90 -76.80
N ALA A 14 5.47 -6.27 -75.51
CA ALA A 14 6.52 -5.99 -74.51
C ALA A 14 6.71 -4.56 -73.90
N ALA A 15 6.42 -4.50 -72.58
CA ALA A 15 7.00 -3.75 -71.42
C ALA A 15 7.49 -2.28 -71.56
N PRO A 16 7.21 -1.37 -70.58
CA PRO A 16 7.96 -1.29 -69.31
C PRO A 16 7.07 -0.99 -68.07
N ALA A 17 7.32 -1.55 -66.88
CA ALA A 17 8.21 -1.09 -65.80
C ALA A 17 7.80 0.20 -65.06
N SER A 18 7.55 -0.01 -63.76
CA SER A 18 7.87 0.86 -62.61
C SER A 18 6.93 2.02 -62.23
N GLY A 19 6.13 1.75 -61.19
CA GLY A 19 5.55 2.74 -60.28
C GLY A 19 5.44 2.10 -58.90
N ALA A 20 6.30 2.55 -57.99
CA ALA A 20 6.62 1.93 -56.70
C ALA A 20 5.42 1.72 -55.76
N ALA A 21 5.21 0.48 -55.33
CA ALA A 21 4.42 0.14 -54.14
C ALA A 21 5.39 0.02 -52.95
N ALA A 22 5.17 0.85 -51.93
CA ALA A 22 5.95 0.86 -50.69
C ALA A 22 5.91 -0.52 -49.99
N PRO A 23 7.04 -1.00 -49.43
CA PRO A 23 7.07 -2.27 -48.74
C PRO A 23 6.23 -2.17 -47.46
N ALA A 24 5.23 -3.05 -47.36
CA ALA A 24 4.52 -3.29 -46.12
C ALA A 24 5.53 -3.60 -45.02
N GLY A 25 5.60 -2.73 -44.01
CA GLY A 25 6.42 -2.93 -42.82
C GLY A 25 6.09 -4.26 -42.14
N PRO A 26 7.04 -4.84 -41.40
CA PRO A 26 6.83 -6.13 -40.74
C PRO A 26 5.65 -6.00 -39.77
N ARG A 27 4.63 -6.84 -39.98
CA ARG A 27 3.58 -7.07 -38.98
C ARG A 27 4.28 -7.47 -37.68
N PRO A 28 3.91 -6.92 -36.51
CA PRO A 28 4.40 -7.44 -35.25
C PRO A 28 3.99 -8.92 -35.18
N GLY A 29 5.01 -9.78 -35.23
CA GLY A 29 4.82 -11.22 -35.12
C GLY A 29 4.13 -11.50 -33.79
N VAL A 30 3.02 -12.23 -33.85
CA VAL A 30 2.51 -12.98 -32.72
C VAL A 30 3.57 -14.03 -32.40
N THR A 31 4.54 -13.68 -31.56
CA THR A 31 5.34 -14.65 -30.85
C THR A 31 4.39 -15.32 -29.86
N ALA A 32 3.77 -16.41 -30.28
CA ALA A 32 3.18 -17.35 -29.35
C ALA A 32 4.32 -17.80 -28.42
N GLY A 33 4.32 -17.29 -27.19
CA GLY A 33 5.27 -17.67 -26.15
C GLY A 33 5.07 -19.12 -25.75
N LEU A 34 5.64 -20.05 -26.51
CA LEU A 34 5.89 -21.40 -26.02
C LEU A 34 7.23 -21.37 -25.26
N ALA A 35 7.17 -21.00 -23.98
CA ALA A 35 8.27 -21.17 -23.02
C ALA A 35 7.71 -21.17 -21.58
N GLY A 36 8.37 -21.87 -20.67
CA GLY A 36 7.98 -22.10 -19.27
C GLY A 36 7.97 -20.87 -18.35
N SER A 37 8.09 -19.66 -18.90
CA SER A 37 8.33 -18.41 -18.17
C SER A 37 7.07 -17.55 -18.02
N ALA A 38 7.09 -16.68 -17.02
CA ALA A 38 6.06 -15.70 -16.71
C ALA A 38 5.76 -14.80 -17.92
N PRO A 39 4.48 -14.53 -18.22
CA PRO A 39 4.10 -13.71 -19.36
C PRO A 39 4.60 -12.27 -19.21
N GLU A 40 5.00 -11.67 -20.34
CA GLU A 40 5.38 -10.27 -20.38
C GLU A 40 4.17 -9.37 -20.11
N ALA A 41 4.29 -8.53 -19.09
CA ALA A 41 3.20 -7.68 -18.65
C ALA A 41 3.01 -6.50 -19.60
N PRO A 42 1.78 -6.20 -20.02
CA PRO A 42 1.54 -5.11 -20.96
C PRO A 42 1.59 -3.75 -20.27
N GLY A 43 2.12 -2.77 -20.99
CA GLY A 43 2.14 -1.37 -20.57
C GLY A 43 3.04 -1.09 -19.36
N ARG A 44 2.67 -0.07 -18.59
CA ARG A 44 3.33 0.36 -17.34
C ARG A 44 2.31 1.07 -16.46
N LEU A 45 2.58 1.16 -15.15
CA LEU A 45 1.72 1.87 -14.20
C LEU A 45 1.43 3.30 -14.71
N GLY A 46 0.15 3.62 -14.93
CA GLY A 46 -0.30 4.94 -15.42
C GLY A 46 -0.38 5.12 -16.95
N ALA A 47 -0.05 4.09 -17.74
CA ALA A 47 -0.28 4.09 -19.19
C ALA A 47 -1.59 3.35 -19.55
N THR A 48 -2.32 3.84 -20.55
CA THR A 48 -3.56 3.20 -21.01
C THR A 48 -3.25 1.90 -21.74
N LEU A 49 -3.74 0.79 -21.17
CA LEU A 49 -3.70 -0.55 -21.74
C LEU A 49 -4.74 -0.66 -22.88
N THR A 50 -4.41 -1.32 -24.00
CA THR A 50 -5.43 -1.64 -25.02
C THR A 50 -6.18 -2.93 -24.68
N PRO A 51 -7.44 -3.11 -25.14
CA PRO A 51 -8.18 -4.36 -24.95
C PRO A 51 -7.44 -5.60 -25.47
N GLU A 52 -6.74 -5.47 -26.60
CA GLU A 52 -5.99 -6.57 -27.22
C GLU A 52 -4.79 -6.99 -26.36
N GLN A 53 -4.07 -6.00 -25.81
CA GLN A 53 -2.96 -6.26 -24.89
C GLN A 53 -3.44 -6.92 -23.60
N ALA A 54 -4.57 -6.46 -23.05
CA ALA A 54 -5.18 -7.06 -21.86
C ALA A 54 -5.60 -8.52 -22.12
N PHE A 55 -6.29 -8.77 -23.24
CA PHE A 55 -6.73 -10.11 -23.61
C PHE A 55 -5.56 -11.08 -23.82
N ALA A 56 -4.53 -10.65 -24.57
CA ALA A 56 -3.34 -11.47 -24.81
C ALA A 56 -2.65 -11.84 -23.50
N TYR A 57 -2.46 -10.85 -22.60
CA TYR A 57 -1.86 -11.08 -21.30
C TYR A 57 -2.66 -12.05 -20.43
N LEU A 58 -3.99 -11.88 -20.34
CA LEU A 58 -4.84 -12.78 -19.55
C LEU A 58 -4.81 -14.21 -20.07
N ARG A 59 -4.89 -14.40 -21.39
CA ARG A 59 -4.76 -15.73 -22.00
C ARG A 59 -3.42 -16.38 -21.64
N ASP A 60 -2.33 -15.64 -21.80
CA ASP A 60 -0.98 -16.18 -21.57
C ASP A 60 -0.75 -16.44 -20.07
N LEU A 61 -1.34 -15.62 -19.19
CA LEU A 61 -1.33 -15.79 -17.74
C LEU A 61 -2.13 -17.01 -17.28
N ASP A 62 -3.29 -17.31 -17.88
CA ASP A 62 -4.06 -18.50 -17.55
C ASP A 62 -3.30 -19.79 -17.91
N LEU A 63 -2.71 -19.82 -19.10
CA LEU A 63 -1.85 -20.93 -19.55
C LEU A 63 -0.64 -21.12 -18.63
N TRP A 64 0.02 -20.02 -18.26
CA TRP A 64 1.13 -20.06 -17.31
C TRP A 64 0.67 -20.56 -15.93
N ARG A 65 -0.47 -20.09 -15.42
CA ARG A 65 -1.02 -20.47 -14.11
C ARG A 65 -1.30 -21.97 -14.03
N GLY A 66 -1.96 -22.53 -15.05
CA GLY A 66 -2.27 -23.96 -15.12
C GLY A 66 -1.00 -24.80 -15.17
N ARG A 67 -0.02 -24.43 -16.01
CA ARG A 67 1.26 -25.12 -16.09
C ARG A 67 2.03 -25.06 -14.77
N ARG A 68 2.13 -23.87 -14.17
CA ARG A 68 2.81 -23.65 -12.88
C ARG A 68 2.18 -24.50 -11.77
N ARG A 69 0.86 -24.68 -11.77
CA ARG A 69 0.18 -25.59 -10.84
C ARG A 69 0.67 -27.03 -11.01
N SER A 70 0.64 -27.55 -12.23
CA SER A 70 1.09 -28.91 -12.52
C SER A 70 2.57 -29.12 -12.17
N GLU A 71 3.43 -28.13 -12.40
CA GLU A 71 4.85 -28.17 -12.00
C GLU A 71 5.01 -28.22 -10.47
N LEU A 72 4.26 -27.40 -9.73
CA LEU A 72 4.29 -27.42 -8.26
C LEU A 72 3.76 -28.74 -7.71
N ASP A 73 2.70 -29.31 -8.28
CA ASP A 73 2.18 -30.62 -7.87
C ASP A 73 3.22 -31.75 -8.10
N ALA A 74 3.97 -31.69 -9.21
CA ALA A 74 5.05 -32.63 -9.50
C ALA A 74 6.24 -32.46 -8.53
N LEU A 75 6.61 -31.23 -8.19
CA LEU A 75 7.68 -30.96 -7.23
C LEU A 75 7.28 -31.32 -5.80
N ASP A 76 6.01 -31.14 -5.42
CA ASP A 76 5.48 -31.58 -4.13
C ASP A 76 5.56 -33.11 -4.01
N ALA A 77 5.12 -33.84 -5.04
CA ALA A 77 5.24 -35.28 -5.09
C ALA A 77 6.71 -35.74 -4.99
N ALA A 78 7.64 -35.07 -5.69
CA ALA A 78 9.07 -35.36 -5.62
C ALA A 78 9.67 -35.05 -4.23
N ALA A 79 9.27 -33.93 -3.62
CA ALA A 79 9.68 -33.55 -2.27
C ALA A 79 9.19 -34.57 -1.24
N LEU A 80 7.94 -35.05 -1.36
CA LEU A 80 7.38 -36.08 -0.49
C LEU A 80 8.08 -37.44 -0.61
N ALA A 81 8.64 -37.74 -1.78
CA ALA A 81 9.44 -38.93 -2.04
C ALA A 81 10.91 -38.80 -1.58
N SER A 82 11.37 -37.58 -1.30
CA SER A 82 12.74 -37.31 -0.85
C SER A 82 12.98 -37.78 0.59
N SER A 83 14.22 -38.16 0.89
CA SER A 83 14.67 -38.46 2.25
C SER A 83 14.76 -37.23 3.15
N ASP A 84 14.78 -36.03 2.58
CA ASP A 84 14.93 -34.75 3.28
C ASP A 84 13.68 -33.87 3.16
N ARG A 85 12.50 -34.46 3.42
CA ARG A 85 11.19 -33.80 3.29
C ARG A 85 11.11 -32.44 4.00
N ASP A 86 11.58 -32.38 5.24
CA ASP A 86 11.45 -31.19 6.09
C ASP A 86 12.21 -29.98 5.52
N ALA A 87 13.30 -30.20 4.78
CA ALA A 87 14.07 -29.14 4.13
C ALA A 87 13.36 -28.47 2.94
N PHE A 88 12.34 -29.11 2.37
CA PHE A 88 11.59 -28.59 1.21
C PHE A 88 10.19 -28.07 1.58
N SER A 89 9.62 -28.56 2.69
CA SER A 89 8.25 -28.24 3.12
C SER A 89 7.98 -26.73 3.20
N ARG A 90 8.90 -25.94 3.77
CA ARG A 90 8.73 -24.48 3.90
C ARG A 90 8.66 -23.78 2.55
N ASP A 91 9.62 -24.06 1.67
CA ASP A 91 9.72 -23.42 0.36
C ASP A 91 8.59 -23.86 -0.58
N MET A 92 8.13 -25.12 -0.46
CA MET A 92 6.95 -25.61 -1.16
C MET A 92 5.68 -24.87 -0.71
N LEU A 93 5.48 -24.71 0.60
CA LEU A 93 4.32 -24.00 1.15
C LEU A 93 4.29 -22.55 0.68
N VAL A 94 5.43 -21.87 0.71
CA VAL A 94 5.57 -20.52 0.15
C VAL A 94 5.20 -20.50 -1.33
N SER A 95 5.79 -21.37 -2.14
CA SER A 95 5.58 -21.39 -3.59
C SER A 95 4.10 -21.61 -3.93
N MET A 96 3.45 -22.49 -3.18
CA MET A 96 2.02 -22.77 -3.31
C MET A 96 1.15 -21.57 -2.89
N ALA A 97 1.50 -20.90 -1.80
CA ALA A 97 0.80 -19.70 -1.35
C ALA A 97 0.93 -18.54 -2.35
N LEU A 98 2.12 -18.37 -2.93
CA LEU A 98 2.35 -17.37 -3.98
C LEU A 98 1.55 -17.67 -5.25
N TRP A 99 1.54 -18.93 -5.71
CA TRP A 99 0.70 -19.35 -6.83
C TRP A 99 -0.78 -19.07 -6.56
N LYS A 100 -1.28 -19.35 -5.35
CA LYS A 100 -2.67 -19.07 -4.96
C LYS A 100 -2.99 -17.58 -5.02
N ALA A 101 -2.12 -16.72 -4.49
CA ALA A 101 -2.30 -15.28 -4.56
C ALA A 101 -2.34 -14.75 -6.01
N ILE A 102 -1.50 -15.30 -6.88
CA ILE A 102 -1.51 -15.00 -8.32
C ILE A 102 -2.81 -15.47 -8.97
N SER A 103 -3.28 -16.67 -8.64
CA SER A 103 -4.56 -17.20 -9.13
C SER A 103 -5.73 -16.31 -8.70
N ASP A 104 -5.76 -15.87 -7.44
CA ASP A 104 -6.83 -15.02 -6.93
C ASP A 104 -6.83 -13.65 -7.63
N ARG A 105 -5.64 -13.10 -7.90
CA ARG A 105 -5.50 -11.87 -8.68
C ARG A 105 -5.95 -12.06 -10.14
N TYR A 106 -5.65 -13.20 -10.75
CA TYR A 106 -6.14 -13.53 -12.08
C TYR A 106 -7.68 -13.55 -12.11
N ASP A 107 -8.33 -14.18 -11.14
CA ASP A 107 -9.79 -14.25 -11.09
C ASP A 107 -10.41 -12.84 -10.96
N LEU A 108 -9.79 -11.94 -10.19
CA LEU A 108 -10.18 -10.52 -10.13
C LEU A 108 -9.99 -9.78 -11.45
N LEU A 109 -8.90 -10.07 -12.17
CA LEU A 109 -8.64 -9.49 -13.49
C LEU A 109 -9.66 -9.96 -14.53
N GLU A 110 -10.04 -11.23 -14.49
CA GLU A 110 -11.06 -11.80 -15.37
C GLU A 110 -12.41 -11.12 -15.16
N VAL A 111 -12.81 -10.93 -13.88
CA VAL A 111 -14.02 -10.19 -13.52
C VAL A 111 -13.95 -8.73 -13.98
N ALA A 112 -12.81 -8.06 -13.78
CA ALA A 112 -12.62 -6.67 -14.20
C ALA A 112 -12.62 -6.50 -15.73
N PHE A 113 -12.15 -7.50 -16.47
CA PHE A 113 -12.10 -7.49 -17.93
C PHE A 113 -13.43 -7.90 -18.58
N ALA A 114 -14.36 -8.51 -17.84
CA ALA A 114 -15.74 -8.78 -18.26
C ALA A 114 -15.88 -9.39 -19.68
N GLY A 115 -14.96 -10.27 -20.07
CA GLY A 115 -14.95 -10.94 -21.38
C GLY A 115 -14.72 -10.03 -22.59
N GLY A 116 -14.04 -8.89 -22.43
CA GLY A 116 -13.63 -8.01 -23.53
C GLY A 116 -14.55 -6.81 -23.78
N ARG A 117 -15.66 -6.69 -23.05
CA ARG A 117 -16.54 -5.50 -23.07
C ARG A 117 -16.04 -4.45 -22.08
N VAL A 118 -14.81 -3.98 -22.27
CA VAL A 118 -14.14 -3.03 -21.37
C VAL A 118 -14.13 -1.62 -21.94
N GLY A 119 -14.51 -0.66 -21.10
CA GLY A 119 -14.27 0.75 -21.33
C GLY A 119 -12.91 1.22 -20.77
N PRO A 120 -12.60 2.51 -20.89
CA PRO A 120 -11.35 3.09 -20.38
C PRO A 120 -11.18 2.95 -18.86
N ALA A 121 -12.28 2.98 -18.10
CA ALA A 121 -12.26 2.85 -16.65
C ALA A 121 -11.89 1.41 -16.22
N GLU A 122 -12.45 0.41 -16.89
CA GLU A 122 -12.13 -1.00 -16.67
C GLU A 122 -10.69 -1.30 -17.06
N LEU A 123 -10.21 -0.79 -18.20
CA LEU A 123 -8.81 -0.93 -18.60
C LEU A 123 -7.83 -0.29 -17.62
N THR A 124 -8.22 0.86 -17.04
CA THR A 124 -7.45 1.51 -15.96
C THR A 124 -7.43 0.62 -14.71
N ARG A 125 -8.56 0.01 -14.35
CA ARG A 125 -8.65 -0.94 -13.23
C ARG A 125 -7.82 -2.21 -13.48
N VAL A 126 -7.86 -2.78 -14.68
CA VAL A 126 -7.02 -3.91 -15.09
C VAL A 126 -5.55 -3.54 -14.98
N SER A 127 -5.14 -2.39 -15.53
CA SER A 127 -3.75 -1.90 -15.39
C SER A 127 -3.35 -1.72 -13.92
N ALA A 128 -4.24 -1.21 -13.07
CA ALA A 128 -3.99 -1.06 -11.65
C ALA A 128 -3.87 -2.41 -10.93
N LEU A 129 -4.61 -3.43 -11.33
CA LEU A 129 -4.52 -4.79 -10.78
C LEU A 129 -3.26 -5.54 -11.22
N VAL A 130 -2.79 -5.32 -12.45
CA VAL A 130 -1.53 -5.92 -12.95
C VAL A 130 -0.33 -5.31 -12.22
N TRP A 131 -0.25 -3.99 -12.15
CA TRP A 131 0.91 -3.28 -11.63
C TRP A 131 0.82 -2.92 -10.14
N GLY A 132 -0.35 -3.12 -9.52
CA GLY A 132 -0.58 -2.88 -8.10
C GLY A 132 -0.11 -4.04 -7.21
N ARG A 133 0.00 -3.76 -5.89
CA ARG A 133 0.46 -4.73 -4.89
C ARG A 133 -0.37 -6.00 -4.93
N LEU A 134 0.28 -7.14 -4.72
CA LEU A 134 -0.35 -8.44 -4.57
C LEU A 134 -0.69 -8.69 -3.11
N ASP A 135 -1.97 -8.84 -2.82
CA ASP A 135 -2.42 -9.21 -1.49
C ASP A 135 -2.18 -10.70 -1.30
N VAL A 136 -1.51 -11.05 -0.20
CA VAL A 136 -1.38 -12.43 0.24
C VAL A 136 -2.15 -12.55 1.55
N ALA A 137 -2.73 -13.72 1.80
CA ALA A 137 -3.50 -13.92 3.03
C ALA A 137 -2.64 -13.57 4.26
N PRO A 138 -3.16 -12.76 5.20
CA PRO A 138 -2.43 -12.39 6.40
C PRO A 138 -2.05 -13.65 7.20
N GLY A 139 -0.78 -13.76 7.59
CA GLY A 139 -0.24 -14.94 8.28
C GLY A 139 0.13 -16.13 7.39
N SER A 140 -0.01 -16.02 6.06
CA SER A 140 0.54 -17.03 5.14
C SER A 140 2.06 -17.01 5.10
N ALA A 141 2.71 -18.14 4.79
CA ALA A 141 4.17 -18.19 4.69
C ALA A 141 4.74 -17.31 3.57
N ALA A 142 3.97 -17.06 2.50
CA ALA A 142 4.36 -16.10 1.47
C ALA A 142 4.34 -14.65 2.00
N GLY A 143 3.44 -14.32 2.93
CA GLY A 143 3.45 -13.04 3.65
C GLY A 143 4.65 -12.84 4.57
N ALA A 144 5.39 -13.90 4.91
CA ALA A 144 6.63 -13.80 5.70
C ALA A 144 7.88 -13.44 4.87
N ILE A 145 7.76 -13.35 3.54
CA ILE A 145 8.87 -13.04 2.63
C ILE A 145 9.07 -11.53 2.46
N ALA A 146 8.07 -10.73 2.81
CA ALA A 146 8.22 -9.30 3.02
C ALA A 146 7.48 -8.94 4.32
N PRO A 147 8.17 -8.43 5.36
CA PRO A 147 7.54 -8.06 6.62
C PRO A 147 6.74 -6.76 6.43
N SER A 148 5.60 -6.81 5.73
CA SER A 148 4.63 -5.73 5.75
C SER A 148 3.59 -6.02 6.84
N THR A 149 3.21 -4.98 7.59
CA THR A 149 2.20 -5.05 8.67
C THR A 149 0.78 -5.39 8.20
N SER A 150 0.59 -5.69 6.90
CA SER A 150 -0.72 -5.93 6.27
C SER A 150 -0.81 -7.23 5.44
N GLY A 151 0.19 -8.12 5.48
CA GLY A 151 0.11 -9.42 4.78
C GLY A 151 0.22 -9.34 3.24
N ALA A 152 0.21 -8.15 2.65
CA ALA A 152 0.41 -7.94 1.22
C ALA A 152 1.90 -7.88 0.88
N LEU A 153 2.33 -8.70 -0.08
CA LEU A 153 3.66 -8.57 -0.68
C LEU A 153 3.70 -7.25 -1.45
N ALA A 154 4.80 -6.50 -1.32
CA ALA A 154 5.04 -5.28 -2.09
C ALA A 154 5.37 -5.56 -3.58
N LEU A 155 4.82 -6.64 -4.12
CA LEU A 155 5.09 -7.14 -5.47
C LEU A 155 3.89 -6.88 -6.36
N SER A 156 4.16 -6.44 -7.58
CA SER A 156 3.18 -6.46 -8.66
C SER A 156 2.90 -7.89 -9.12
N LEU A 157 1.81 -8.11 -9.86
CA LEU A 157 1.49 -9.43 -10.43
C LEU A 157 2.63 -9.99 -11.31
N PRO A 158 3.25 -9.21 -12.22
CA PRO A 158 4.39 -9.68 -13.02
C PRO A 158 5.60 -10.07 -12.17
N GLU A 159 5.87 -9.32 -11.09
CA GLU A 159 6.95 -9.64 -10.15
C GLU A 159 6.65 -10.92 -9.37
N ALA A 160 5.40 -11.13 -8.96
CA ALA A 160 4.97 -12.35 -8.31
C ALA A 160 5.09 -13.57 -9.23
N CYS A 161 4.71 -13.46 -10.51
CA CYS A 161 4.91 -14.52 -11.49
C CYS A 161 6.40 -14.87 -11.66
N ARG A 162 7.27 -13.85 -11.81
CA ARG A 162 8.72 -14.07 -11.90
C ARG A 162 9.31 -14.69 -10.63
N LEU A 163 8.86 -14.24 -9.46
CA LEU A 163 9.24 -14.83 -8.19
C LEU A 163 8.81 -16.30 -8.10
N SER A 164 7.59 -16.61 -8.55
CA SER A 164 7.10 -18.00 -8.60
C SER A 164 7.94 -18.87 -9.53
N ASP A 165 8.38 -18.34 -10.67
CA ASP A 165 9.28 -19.04 -11.60
C ASP A 165 10.65 -19.30 -10.95
N ALA A 166 11.26 -18.27 -10.37
CA ALA A 166 12.55 -18.36 -9.70
C ALA A 166 12.51 -19.36 -8.52
N MET A 167 11.47 -19.31 -7.70
CA MET A 167 11.27 -20.27 -6.61
C MET A 167 11.12 -21.71 -7.11
N THR A 168 10.35 -21.90 -8.18
CA THR A 168 10.17 -23.22 -8.79
C THR A 168 11.47 -23.75 -9.40
N SER A 169 12.25 -22.89 -10.07
CA SER A 169 13.57 -23.26 -10.60
C SER A 169 14.55 -23.61 -9.48
N SER A 170 14.57 -22.85 -8.39
CA SER A 170 15.37 -23.14 -7.19
C SER A 170 15.00 -24.50 -6.56
N LEU A 171 13.69 -24.79 -6.42
CA LEU A 171 13.21 -26.07 -5.90
C LEU A 171 13.61 -27.25 -6.81
N ARG A 172 13.43 -27.10 -8.12
CA ARG A 172 13.84 -28.09 -9.12
C ARG A 172 15.34 -28.37 -9.06
N ALA A 173 16.16 -27.33 -8.98
CA ALA A 173 17.61 -27.44 -8.88
C ALA A 173 18.04 -28.18 -7.60
N ARG A 174 17.43 -27.85 -6.45
CA ARG A 174 17.74 -28.51 -5.17
C ARG A 174 17.28 -29.97 -5.10
N LEU A 175 16.15 -30.30 -5.73
CA LEU A 175 15.67 -31.68 -5.83
C LEU A 175 16.50 -32.54 -6.82
N SER A 176 17.51 -31.95 -7.48
CA SER A 176 18.44 -32.65 -8.38
C SER A 176 17.73 -33.50 -9.44
N LEU A 177 16.64 -32.96 -10.01
CA LEU A 177 15.93 -33.62 -11.10
C LEU A 177 16.82 -33.61 -12.36
N GLU A 178 17.32 -34.79 -12.72
CA GLU A 178 18.28 -34.97 -13.81
C GLU A 178 17.64 -34.58 -15.15
N PRO A 179 18.19 -33.59 -15.87
CA PRO A 179 17.60 -33.15 -17.13
C PRO A 179 17.83 -34.18 -18.24
N SER A 180 16.80 -34.43 -19.03
CA SER A 180 17.02 -35.08 -20.33
C SER A 180 17.82 -34.16 -21.27
N GLY A 181 18.51 -34.72 -22.27
CA GLY A 181 19.29 -33.91 -23.23
C GLY A 181 18.45 -32.87 -24.00
N ALA A 182 17.16 -33.13 -24.22
CA ALA A 182 16.22 -32.17 -24.80
C ALA A 182 15.84 -31.04 -23.81
N GLU A 183 15.84 -31.30 -22.51
CA GLU A 183 15.56 -30.31 -21.47
C GLU A 183 16.72 -29.35 -21.23
N VAL A 184 17.99 -29.78 -21.45
CA VAL A 184 19.17 -28.92 -21.28
C VAL A 184 19.08 -27.64 -22.11
N GLY A 185 18.64 -27.75 -23.37
CA GLY A 185 18.47 -26.59 -24.25
C GLY A 185 17.41 -25.60 -23.77
N THR A 186 16.26 -26.12 -23.33
CA THR A 186 15.16 -25.31 -22.76
C THR A 186 15.60 -24.64 -21.45
N ARG A 187 16.23 -25.39 -20.55
CA ARG A 187 16.74 -24.88 -19.27
C ARG A 187 17.80 -23.78 -19.45
N LEU A 188 18.74 -23.95 -20.39
CA LEU A 188 19.73 -22.91 -20.71
C LEU A 188 19.09 -21.64 -21.30
N LYS A 189 18.00 -21.79 -22.07
CA LYS A 189 17.21 -20.65 -22.54
C LYS A 189 16.55 -19.94 -21.35
N ASP A 190 15.92 -20.67 -20.44
CA ASP A 190 15.28 -20.11 -19.25
C ASP A 190 16.28 -19.34 -18.37
N VAL A 191 17.47 -19.91 -18.13
CA VAL A 191 18.55 -19.22 -17.39
C VAL A 191 18.99 -17.94 -18.10
N ARG A 192 19.09 -17.95 -19.44
CA ARG A 192 19.44 -16.73 -20.19
C ARG A 192 18.37 -15.65 -20.02
N GLU A 193 17.10 -16.02 -20.10
CA GLU A 193 16.00 -15.10 -19.84
C GLU A 193 16.09 -14.53 -18.41
N THR A 194 16.37 -15.37 -17.40
CA THR A 194 16.60 -14.91 -16.02
C THR A 194 17.76 -13.93 -15.89
N VAL A 195 18.90 -14.20 -16.53
CA VAL A 195 20.08 -13.30 -16.51
C VAL A 195 19.77 -11.95 -17.15
N GLU A 196 19.01 -11.90 -18.25
CA GLU A 196 18.56 -10.65 -18.84
C GLU A 196 17.66 -9.85 -17.89
N ARG A 197 16.72 -10.52 -17.20
CA ARG A 197 15.86 -9.87 -16.19
C ARG A 197 16.67 -9.35 -15.00
N ILE A 198 17.66 -10.09 -14.54
CA ILE A 198 18.60 -9.63 -13.49
C ILE A 198 19.31 -8.36 -13.97
N ARG A 199 19.78 -8.32 -15.23
CA ARG A 199 20.42 -7.12 -15.80
C ARG A 199 19.51 -5.91 -15.75
N ASP A 200 18.24 -6.07 -16.14
CA ASP A 200 17.25 -4.99 -16.06
C ASP A 200 17.03 -4.52 -14.62
N GLN A 201 16.89 -5.45 -13.66
CA GLN A 201 16.70 -5.14 -12.23
C GLN A 201 17.92 -4.45 -11.60
N VAL A 202 19.14 -4.85 -11.96
CA VAL A 202 20.37 -4.16 -11.55
C VAL A 202 20.39 -2.72 -12.08
N GLY A 203 19.89 -2.51 -13.30
CA GLY A 203 19.73 -1.16 -13.88
C GLY A 203 18.78 -0.26 -13.08
N MET A 204 17.72 -0.83 -12.50
CA MET A 204 16.71 -0.10 -11.70
C MET A 204 17.11 0.10 -10.23
N THR A 205 17.93 -0.78 -9.66
CA THR A 205 18.39 -0.69 -8.25
C THR A 205 19.17 0.60 -8.06
N PRO A 206 18.99 1.47 -7.03
CA PRO A 206 19.71 2.74 -6.86
C PRO A 206 21.25 2.62 -6.80
N VAL A 207 21.99 3.71 -7.08
CA VAL A 207 23.47 3.70 -7.00
C VAL A 207 23.89 3.46 -5.55
N GLY A 208 24.79 2.50 -5.31
CA GLY A 208 25.30 2.18 -4.00
C GLY A 208 25.94 0.80 -3.96
N SER A 209 26.34 0.37 -2.76
CA SER A 209 26.98 -0.93 -2.52
C SER A 209 26.12 -2.12 -2.97
N GLU A 210 24.80 -2.05 -2.80
CA GLU A 210 23.86 -3.09 -3.25
C GLU A 210 23.90 -3.28 -4.77
N ARG A 211 23.84 -2.18 -5.54
CA ARG A 211 23.96 -2.22 -7.00
C ARG A 211 25.32 -2.76 -7.43
N ASP A 212 26.39 -2.37 -6.74
CA ASP A 212 27.74 -2.85 -7.05
C ASP A 212 27.90 -4.36 -6.80
N ALA A 213 27.35 -4.86 -5.70
CA ALA A 213 27.31 -6.28 -5.38
C ALA A 213 26.49 -7.07 -6.42
N ALA A 214 25.30 -6.58 -6.76
CA ALA A 214 24.42 -7.22 -7.74
C ALA A 214 25.04 -7.23 -9.15
N ARG A 215 25.72 -6.14 -9.54
CA ARG A 215 26.48 -6.07 -10.80
C ARG A 215 27.63 -7.06 -10.84
N THR A 216 28.35 -7.23 -9.73
CA THR A 216 29.44 -8.22 -9.62
C THR A 216 28.90 -9.64 -9.77
N LEU A 217 27.76 -9.93 -9.14
CA LEU A 217 27.09 -11.22 -9.26
C LEU A 217 26.61 -11.48 -10.69
N LEU A 218 26.01 -10.48 -11.36
CA LEU A 218 25.55 -10.57 -12.74
C LEU A 218 26.70 -10.94 -13.69
N VAL A 219 27.85 -10.28 -13.60
CA VAL A 219 29.03 -10.60 -14.44
C VAL A 219 29.47 -12.06 -14.25
N ARG A 220 29.43 -12.56 -13.00
CA ARG A 220 29.75 -13.96 -12.72
C ARG A 220 28.74 -14.93 -13.34
N LEU A 221 27.45 -14.62 -13.27
CA LEU A 221 26.39 -15.43 -13.87
C LEU A 221 26.51 -15.46 -15.39
N GLU A 222 26.78 -14.32 -16.04
CA GLU A 222 26.99 -14.22 -17.48
C GLU A 222 28.17 -15.08 -17.95
N GLN A 223 29.30 -15.02 -17.24
CA GLN A 223 30.49 -15.81 -17.54
C GLN A 223 30.22 -17.32 -17.42
N ARG A 224 29.53 -17.75 -16.35
CA ARG A 224 29.18 -19.16 -16.15
C ARG A 224 28.16 -19.65 -17.18
N LEU A 225 27.15 -18.84 -17.49
CA LEU A 225 26.17 -19.16 -18.52
C LEU A 225 26.83 -19.35 -19.89
N ALA A 226 27.79 -18.49 -20.24
CA ALA A 226 28.57 -18.63 -21.47
C ALA A 226 29.36 -19.95 -21.49
N ASP A 227 30.09 -20.28 -20.42
CA ASP A 227 30.87 -21.53 -20.33
C ASP A 227 29.97 -22.78 -20.44
N VAL A 228 28.89 -22.85 -19.65
CA VAL A 228 27.96 -23.99 -19.70
C VAL A 228 27.31 -24.11 -21.08
N THR A 229 26.92 -22.99 -21.70
CA THR A 229 26.35 -22.99 -23.06
C THR A 229 27.35 -23.54 -24.08
N GLU A 230 28.61 -23.12 -24.04
CA GLU A 230 29.64 -23.60 -24.97
C GLU A 230 30.00 -25.07 -24.74
N ARG A 231 29.97 -25.55 -23.49
CA ARG A 231 30.13 -26.99 -23.18
C ARG A 231 28.96 -27.81 -23.72
N ALA A 232 27.72 -27.37 -23.50
CA ALA A 232 26.53 -28.05 -23.99
C ALA A 232 26.51 -28.13 -25.53
N LYS A 233 26.88 -27.05 -26.23
CA LYS A 233 27.01 -27.04 -27.70
C LYS A 233 28.01 -28.06 -28.23
N ARG A 234 29.07 -28.36 -27.46
CA ARG A 234 30.06 -29.39 -27.80
C ARG A 234 29.62 -30.81 -27.43
N GLY A 235 28.41 -30.99 -26.90
CA GLY A 235 27.88 -32.28 -26.47
C GLY A 235 28.46 -32.78 -25.15
N ALA A 236 29.08 -31.91 -24.35
CA ALA A 236 29.54 -32.27 -23.02
C ALA A 236 28.35 -32.43 -22.06
N ASP A 237 28.48 -33.35 -21.11
CA ASP A 237 27.56 -33.43 -19.98
C ASP A 237 27.70 -32.18 -19.11
N VAL A 238 26.59 -31.46 -18.95
CA VAL A 238 26.49 -30.23 -18.16
C VAL A 238 25.50 -30.35 -17.00
N GLY A 239 24.95 -31.55 -16.74
CA GLY A 239 23.95 -31.75 -15.68
C GLY A 239 24.40 -31.19 -14.33
N GLY A 240 25.63 -31.52 -13.92
CA GLY A 240 26.24 -31.04 -12.69
C GLY A 240 26.60 -29.54 -12.64
N LEU A 241 26.58 -28.83 -13.77
CA LEU A 241 26.87 -27.39 -13.85
C LEU A 241 25.60 -26.54 -13.99
N LEU A 242 24.57 -27.11 -14.62
CA LEU A 242 23.33 -26.43 -14.95
C LEU A 242 22.49 -26.16 -13.70
N ALA A 243 22.28 -27.16 -12.83
CA ALA A 243 21.47 -26.99 -11.63
C ALA A 243 22.04 -25.92 -10.66
N PRO A 244 23.37 -25.87 -10.38
CA PRO A 244 23.94 -24.78 -9.58
C PRO A 244 23.78 -23.41 -10.23
N LEU A 245 23.93 -23.30 -11.56
CA LEU A 245 23.76 -22.03 -12.28
C LEU A 245 22.31 -21.52 -12.19
N GLU A 246 21.32 -22.41 -12.37
CA GLU A 246 19.90 -22.11 -12.21
C GLU A 246 19.56 -21.64 -10.80
N PHE A 247 20.09 -22.34 -9.80
CA PHE A 247 19.88 -21.99 -8.40
C PHE A 247 20.42 -20.58 -8.09
N ASP A 248 21.64 -20.28 -8.53
CA ASP A 248 22.27 -18.99 -8.28
C ASP A 248 21.55 -17.86 -9.03
N ALA A 249 21.16 -18.09 -10.29
CA ALA A 249 20.40 -17.11 -11.07
C ALA A 249 19.02 -16.84 -10.45
N SER A 250 18.31 -17.90 -10.06
CA SER A 250 17.00 -17.79 -9.43
C SER A 250 17.05 -17.10 -8.06
N SER A 251 18.08 -17.41 -7.26
CA SER A 251 18.30 -16.74 -5.97
C SER A 251 18.59 -15.25 -6.17
N ALA A 252 19.45 -14.91 -7.14
CA ALA A 252 19.76 -13.52 -7.47
C ALA A 252 18.51 -12.74 -7.93
N GLU A 253 17.70 -13.31 -8.83
CA GLU A 253 16.45 -12.68 -9.30
C GLU A 253 15.47 -12.47 -8.15
N ARG A 254 15.26 -13.49 -7.30
CA ARG A 254 14.38 -13.38 -6.12
C ARG A 254 14.84 -12.23 -5.21
N ASP A 255 16.11 -12.21 -4.86
CA ASP A 255 16.63 -11.25 -3.87
C ASP A 255 16.52 -9.81 -4.40
N LEU A 256 16.72 -9.61 -5.72
CA LEU A 256 16.51 -8.31 -6.38
C LEU A 256 15.02 -7.89 -6.40
N ILE A 257 14.10 -8.82 -6.68
CA ILE A 257 12.66 -8.57 -6.65
C ILE A 257 12.21 -8.19 -5.22
N VAL A 258 12.63 -8.96 -4.21
CA VAL A 258 12.30 -8.69 -2.80
C VAL A 258 12.89 -7.35 -2.36
N GLY A 259 14.17 -7.08 -2.70
CA GLY A 259 14.80 -5.80 -2.40
C GLY A 259 14.11 -4.61 -3.06
N ALA A 260 13.59 -4.76 -4.28
CA ALA A 260 12.78 -3.72 -4.93
C ALA A 260 11.47 -3.45 -4.19
N GLY A 261 10.77 -4.51 -3.77
CA GLY A 261 9.57 -4.39 -2.95
C GLY A 261 9.82 -3.70 -1.62
N GLN A 262 10.90 -4.07 -0.91
CA GLN A 262 11.27 -3.46 0.37
C GLN A 262 11.54 -1.96 0.22
N ARG A 263 12.36 -1.56 -0.77
CA ARG A 263 12.65 -0.15 -1.03
C ARG A 263 11.41 0.69 -1.31
N LEU A 264 10.41 0.12 -1.98
CA LEU A 264 9.16 0.81 -2.26
C LEU A 264 8.34 1.02 -0.98
N ASP A 265 8.34 0.06 -0.07
CA ASP A 265 7.67 0.17 1.23
C ASP A 265 8.40 1.15 2.14
N ASP A 266 9.73 1.09 2.21
CA ASP A 266 10.55 2.05 2.96
C ASP A 266 10.29 3.49 2.49
N ALA A 267 10.20 3.71 1.17
CA ALA A 267 9.89 5.03 0.61
C ALA A 267 8.47 5.50 0.95
N ARG A 268 7.50 4.60 1.02
CA ARG A 268 6.12 4.92 1.44
C ARG A 268 6.06 5.27 2.91
N ASP A 269 6.75 4.52 3.77
CA ASP A 269 6.79 4.80 5.20
C ASP A 269 7.48 6.13 5.50
N ALA A 270 8.56 6.45 4.78
CA ALA A 270 9.19 7.77 4.85
C ALA A 270 8.23 8.89 4.40
N ALA A 271 7.49 8.69 3.30
CA ALA A 271 6.50 9.67 2.84
C ALA A 271 5.35 9.85 3.85
N ARG A 272 4.87 8.74 4.43
CA ARG A 272 3.86 8.73 5.49
C ARG A 272 4.34 9.48 6.72
N ALA A 273 5.58 9.25 7.16
CA ALA A 273 6.18 9.96 8.28
C ALA A 273 6.25 11.48 8.01
N ALA A 274 6.60 11.89 6.79
CA ALA A 274 6.65 13.30 6.40
C ALA A 274 5.27 13.96 6.41
N GLU A 275 4.23 13.26 5.94
CA GLU A 275 2.85 13.75 6.00
C GLU A 275 2.36 13.87 7.45
N LEU A 276 2.48 12.79 8.25
CA LEU A 276 2.06 12.78 9.64
C LEU A 276 2.76 13.86 10.46
N ARG A 277 4.06 14.09 10.24
CA ARG A 277 4.79 15.18 10.89
C ARG A 277 4.16 16.53 10.55
N ARG A 278 3.88 16.82 9.28
CA ARG A 278 3.25 18.09 8.86
C ARG A 278 1.88 18.29 9.51
N GLU A 279 1.06 17.24 9.53
CA GLU A 279 -0.25 17.26 10.19
C GLU A 279 -0.14 17.56 11.69
N LEU A 280 0.75 16.85 12.41
CA LEU A 280 0.93 17.02 13.85
C LEU A 280 1.51 18.38 14.21
N VAL A 281 2.38 18.95 13.36
CA VAL A 281 2.86 20.32 13.52
C VAL A 281 1.71 21.32 13.47
N ALA A 282 0.86 21.26 12.44
CA ALA A 282 -0.28 22.16 12.30
C ALA A 282 -1.29 21.98 13.46
N ARG A 283 -1.54 20.73 13.88
CA ARG A 283 -2.38 20.42 15.04
C ARG A 283 -1.81 21.00 16.34
N GLY A 284 -0.49 20.88 16.54
CA GLY A 284 0.21 21.46 17.70
C GLY A 284 0.02 22.96 17.80
N GLU A 285 0.15 23.68 16.68
CA GLU A 285 -0.07 25.14 16.65
C GLU A 285 -1.51 25.53 17.00
N ALA A 286 -2.49 24.83 16.45
CA ALA A 286 -3.90 25.07 16.76
C ALA A 286 -4.23 24.82 18.25
N ILE A 287 -3.66 23.76 18.84
CA ILE A 287 -3.83 23.45 20.26
C ILE A 287 -3.08 24.48 21.13
N GLY A 288 -1.93 24.99 20.68
CA GLY A 288 -1.24 26.11 21.33
C GLY A 288 -2.14 27.34 21.47
N LEU A 289 -2.83 27.74 20.39
CA LEU A 289 -3.80 28.83 20.42
C LEU A 289 -4.97 28.56 21.37
N LEU A 290 -5.48 27.32 21.39
CA LEU A 290 -6.53 26.90 22.33
C LEU A 290 -6.07 26.98 23.79
N ALA A 291 -4.83 26.55 24.06
CA ALA A 291 -4.23 26.61 25.39
C ALA A 291 -4.09 28.06 25.87
N ASP A 292 -3.60 28.95 25.01
CA ASP A 292 -3.49 30.38 25.29
C ASP A 292 -4.87 31.00 25.60
N GLN A 293 -5.88 30.68 24.81
CA GLN A 293 -7.27 31.09 25.05
C GLN A 293 -7.78 30.57 26.40
N CYS A 294 -7.54 29.31 26.72
CA CYS A 294 -7.96 28.71 27.98
C CYS A 294 -7.27 29.37 29.18
N VAL A 295 -5.95 29.59 29.11
CA VAL A 295 -5.17 30.24 30.18
C VAL A 295 -5.63 31.67 30.40
N ALA A 296 -6.00 32.39 29.34
CA ALA A 296 -6.58 33.72 29.45
C ALA A 296 -8.00 33.69 30.06
N ALA A 297 -8.80 32.66 29.78
CA ALA A 297 -10.22 32.62 30.12
C ALA A 297 -10.54 32.06 31.51
N VAL A 298 -9.80 31.06 32.02
CA VAL A 298 -10.16 30.33 33.25
C VAL A 298 -9.02 30.20 34.26
N THR A 299 -9.35 30.21 35.55
CA THR A 299 -8.44 29.86 36.63
C THR A 299 -9.07 28.88 37.63
N PRO A 300 -8.40 27.75 37.98
CA PRO A 300 -7.14 27.29 37.42
C PRO A 300 -7.31 26.70 36.00
N ALA A 301 -6.42 27.07 35.08
CA ALA A 301 -6.33 26.42 33.78
C ALA A 301 -5.58 25.07 33.87
N PRO A 302 -5.81 24.13 32.92
CA PRO A 302 -5.00 22.92 32.78
C PRO A 302 -3.51 23.24 32.62
N ARG A 303 -2.64 22.39 33.17
CA ARG A 303 -1.17 22.58 33.20
C ARG A 303 -0.42 21.66 32.23
N LEU A 304 -1.09 21.14 31.21
CA LEU A 304 -0.46 20.23 30.24
C LEU A 304 0.39 21.02 29.24
N GLY A 305 1.59 20.55 28.94
CA GLY A 305 2.35 21.11 27.82
C GLY A 305 1.71 20.73 26.48
N VAL A 306 1.82 21.60 25.48
CA VAL A 306 1.47 21.26 24.09
C VAL A 306 2.73 20.72 23.40
N PRO A 307 2.77 19.43 23.03
CA PRO A 307 3.94 18.84 22.37
C PRO A 307 4.24 19.48 21.00
N ASP A 308 5.52 19.67 20.68
CA ASP A 308 5.96 20.13 19.36
C ASP A 308 6.58 18.98 18.56
N ALA A 309 5.92 18.60 17.46
CA ALA A 309 6.42 17.55 16.56
C ALA A 309 7.73 17.94 15.85
N ARG A 310 8.06 19.24 15.73
CA ARG A 310 9.33 19.69 15.15
C ARG A 310 10.54 19.28 15.99
N ALA A 311 10.36 19.14 17.31
CA ALA A 311 11.41 18.72 18.23
C ALA A 311 11.92 17.29 17.95
N LEU A 312 11.19 16.48 17.17
CA LEU A 312 11.63 15.16 16.74
C LEU A 312 12.73 15.20 15.66
N GLY A 313 12.92 16.33 14.99
CA GLY A 313 13.86 16.50 13.87
C GLY A 313 13.20 16.32 12.51
N GLU A 314 14.02 16.16 11.47
CA GLU A 314 13.59 15.79 10.13
C GLU A 314 13.35 14.27 10.02
N VAL A 315 12.59 13.86 9.00
CA VAL A 315 12.33 12.43 8.75
C VAL A 315 13.63 11.72 8.36
N PRO A 316 14.02 10.63 9.06
CA PRO A 316 15.21 9.86 8.71
C PRO A 316 15.11 9.24 7.31
N THR A 317 16.27 8.92 6.72
CA THR A 317 16.35 8.18 5.44
C THR A 317 16.57 6.68 5.63
N ASP A 318 16.98 6.25 6.82
CA ASP A 318 17.19 4.86 7.18
C ASP A 318 15.85 4.20 7.57
N PRO A 319 15.46 3.06 6.98
CA PRO A 319 14.15 2.44 7.21
C PRO A 319 13.86 2.13 8.69
N VAL A 320 14.84 1.57 9.42
CA VAL A 320 14.67 1.23 10.84
C VAL A 320 14.50 2.49 11.68
N ALA A 321 15.20 3.56 11.33
CA ALA A 321 15.01 4.87 11.96
C ALA A 321 13.64 5.49 11.62
N VAL A 322 13.09 5.27 10.42
CA VAL A 322 11.75 5.71 10.02
C VAL A 322 10.68 5.03 10.88
N ASP A 323 10.77 3.71 11.11
CA ASP A 323 9.82 2.99 11.96
C ASP A 323 9.76 3.58 13.38
N ARG A 324 10.92 3.76 14.00
CA ARG A 324 11.03 4.40 15.32
C ARG A 324 10.51 5.84 15.30
N TYR A 325 10.71 6.55 14.19
CA TYR A 325 10.21 7.91 14.02
C TYR A 325 8.68 7.94 13.97
N LEU A 326 8.05 6.99 13.27
CA LEU A 326 6.59 6.82 13.23
C LEU A 326 6.01 6.52 14.61
N GLU A 327 6.63 5.65 15.40
CA GLU A 327 6.20 5.39 16.79
C GLU A 327 6.25 6.65 17.67
N ARG A 328 7.29 7.47 17.49
CA ARG A 328 7.42 8.75 18.20
C ARG A 328 6.36 9.76 17.76
N LEU A 329 6.05 9.84 16.47
CA LEU A 329 4.96 10.68 15.96
C LEU A 329 3.61 10.25 16.51
N ASP A 330 3.33 8.96 16.58
CA ASP A 330 2.11 8.41 17.15
C ASP A 330 1.98 8.74 18.65
N ALA A 331 3.08 8.68 19.41
CA ALA A 331 3.11 9.15 20.80
C ALA A 331 2.82 10.66 20.93
N VAL A 332 3.38 11.50 20.05
CA VAL A 332 3.08 12.94 19.99
C VAL A 332 1.60 13.17 19.65
N GLY A 333 1.05 12.43 18.70
CA GLY A 333 -0.37 12.50 18.33
C GLY A 333 -1.30 12.22 19.51
N ARG A 334 -1.03 11.15 20.28
CA ARG A 334 -1.78 10.85 21.51
C ARG A 334 -1.68 11.99 22.53
N ALA A 335 -0.49 12.51 22.77
CA ALA A 335 -0.28 13.59 23.73
C ALA A 335 -1.01 14.88 23.33
N LEU A 336 -1.03 15.21 22.03
CA LEU A 336 -1.82 16.32 21.49
C LEU A 336 -3.32 16.13 21.71
N THR A 337 -3.85 14.92 21.50
CA THR A 337 -5.26 14.60 21.80
C THR A 337 -5.58 14.83 23.27
N THR A 338 -4.71 14.40 24.19
CA THR A 338 -4.90 14.63 25.63
C THR A 338 -4.86 16.13 25.98
N ALA A 339 -3.91 16.89 25.42
CA ALA A 339 -3.82 18.33 25.65
C ALA A 339 -5.06 19.07 25.12
N HIS A 340 -5.50 18.73 23.90
CA HIS A 340 -6.70 19.30 23.30
C HIS A 340 -7.93 19.07 24.18
N ALA A 341 -8.17 17.82 24.60
CA ALA A 341 -9.32 17.48 25.44
C ALA A 341 -9.33 18.29 26.74
N ALA A 342 -8.21 18.35 27.46
CA ALA A 342 -8.13 19.07 28.72
C ALA A 342 -8.43 20.58 28.59
N TYR A 343 -7.90 21.23 27.55
CA TYR A 343 -8.14 22.66 27.33
C TYR A 343 -9.55 22.95 26.81
N ALA A 344 -10.07 22.10 25.92
CA ALA A 344 -11.42 22.22 25.40
C ALA A 344 -12.47 22.01 26.51
N GLU A 345 -12.28 20.98 27.35
CA GLU A 345 -13.17 20.70 28.49
C GLU A 345 -13.19 21.86 29.50
N ALA A 346 -12.04 22.47 29.80
CA ALA A 346 -11.99 23.59 30.74
C ALA A 346 -12.74 24.84 30.22
N LEU A 347 -12.68 25.11 28.91
CA LEU A 347 -13.46 26.18 28.28
C LEU A 347 -14.95 25.83 28.19
N ALA A 348 -15.28 24.59 27.83
CA ALA A 348 -16.65 24.10 27.78
C ALA A 348 -17.31 24.19 29.16
N GLU A 349 -16.61 23.79 30.22
CA GLU A 349 -17.11 23.89 31.58
C GLU A 349 -17.43 25.35 31.96
N ARG A 350 -16.61 26.32 31.54
CA ARG A 350 -16.90 27.74 31.78
C ARG A 350 -18.24 28.15 31.16
N GLU A 351 -18.49 27.75 29.92
CA GLU A 351 -19.75 28.04 29.22
C GLU A 351 -20.94 27.29 29.84
N GLU A 352 -20.74 26.03 30.27
CA GLU A 352 -21.76 25.24 30.95
C GLU A 352 -22.18 25.87 32.28
N VAL A 353 -21.22 26.29 33.11
CA VAL A 353 -21.54 26.95 34.39
C VAL A 353 -22.26 28.28 34.15
N LEU A 354 -21.84 29.06 33.14
CA LEU A 354 -22.52 30.30 32.76
C LEU A 354 -23.97 30.04 32.33
N GLY A 355 -24.19 29.06 31.47
CA GLY A 355 -25.53 28.65 31.02
C GLY A 355 -26.40 28.15 32.17
N LEU A 356 -25.84 27.35 33.07
CA LEU A 356 -26.54 26.83 34.26
C LEU A 356 -26.98 27.96 35.19
N VAL A 357 -26.13 28.96 35.44
CA VAL A 357 -26.50 30.13 36.25
C VAL A 357 -27.68 30.88 35.62
N GLY A 358 -27.69 31.06 34.29
CA GLY A 358 -28.82 31.64 33.58
C GLY A 358 -30.12 30.85 33.74
N ALA A 359 -30.04 29.51 33.64
CA ALA A 359 -31.18 28.62 33.83
C ALA A 359 -31.73 28.66 35.27
N LEU A 360 -30.85 28.64 36.27
CA LEU A 360 -31.23 28.74 37.69
C LEU A 360 -31.89 30.08 37.99
N GLY A 361 -31.39 31.18 37.42
CA GLY A 361 -32.03 32.49 37.54
C GLY A 361 -33.45 32.52 36.95
N ALA A 362 -33.68 31.84 35.82
CA ALA A 362 -35.02 31.69 35.24
C ALA A 362 -35.93 30.80 36.10
N GLN A 363 -35.42 29.69 36.63
CA GLN A 363 -36.15 28.79 37.53
C GLN A 363 -36.58 29.51 38.81
N GLY A 364 -35.67 30.29 39.43
CA GLY A 364 -35.98 31.07 40.63
C GLY A 364 -37.15 32.02 40.41
N ARG A 365 -37.20 32.70 39.26
CA ARG A 365 -38.35 33.55 38.90
C ARG A 365 -39.65 32.75 38.76
N ALA A 366 -39.59 31.56 38.17
CA ALA A 366 -40.77 30.72 37.96
C ALA A 366 -41.36 30.16 39.27
N VAL A 367 -40.51 29.83 40.26
CA VAL A 367 -40.94 29.32 41.58
C VAL A 367 -41.33 30.46 42.54
N GLY A 368 -41.18 31.73 42.11
CA GLY A 368 -41.64 32.90 42.85
C GLY A 368 -40.65 33.40 43.90
N VAL A 369 -39.35 33.11 43.73
CA VAL A 369 -38.30 33.69 44.59
C VAL A 369 -38.29 35.22 44.43
N PRO A 370 -38.19 35.99 45.53
CA PRO A 370 -38.11 37.45 45.47
C PRO A 370 -36.98 37.93 44.55
N ALA A 371 -37.27 38.95 43.73
CA ALA A 371 -36.28 39.50 42.79
C ALA A 371 -35.02 40.04 43.50
N SER A 372 -35.17 40.61 44.71
CA SER A 372 -34.05 41.06 45.54
C SER A 372 -33.07 39.94 45.88
N ASP A 373 -33.60 38.77 46.22
CA ASP A 373 -32.82 37.62 46.68
C ASP A 373 -32.10 36.99 45.49
N LEU A 374 -32.78 36.86 44.34
CA LEU A 374 -32.15 36.39 43.11
C LEU A 374 -31.00 37.32 42.69
N VAL A 375 -31.22 38.65 42.69
CA VAL A 375 -30.18 39.62 42.35
C VAL A 375 -28.99 39.54 43.31
N ALA A 376 -29.25 39.42 44.62
CA ALA A 376 -28.19 39.30 45.62
C ALA A 376 -27.34 38.03 45.44
N LEU A 377 -27.96 36.92 45.02
CA LEU A 377 -27.28 35.65 44.80
C LEU A 377 -26.58 35.57 43.44
N THR A 378 -27.09 36.22 42.39
CA THR A 378 -26.50 36.17 41.04
C THR A 378 -25.47 37.27 40.78
N ALA A 379 -25.57 38.44 41.43
CA ALA A 379 -24.64 39.54 41.20
C ALA A 379 -23.15 39.16 41.42
N PRO A 380 -22.77 38.36 42.44
CA PRO A 380 -21.39 37.89 42.59
C PRO A 380 -20.93 36.98 41.45
N LEU A 381 -21.82 36.14 40.89
CA LEU A 381 -21.55 35.28 39.74
C LEU A 381 -21.36 36.10 38.47
N GLU A 382 -22.22 37.09 38.23
CA GLU A 382 -22.10 37.99 37.08
C GLU A 382 -20.79 38.79 37.12
N GLN A 383 -20.42 39.30 38.29
CA GLN A 383 -19.14 39.99 38.48
C GLN A 383 -17.96 39.06 38.22
N LEU A 384 -18.08 37.79 38.63
CA LEU A 384 -17.04 36.79 38.44
C LEU A 384 -16.84 36.42 36.96
N PHE A 385 -17.92 36.25 36.19
CA PHE A 385 -17.83 35.95 34.76
C PHE A 385 -17.39 37.14 33.90
N ARG A 386 -17.56 38.38 34.39
CA ARG A 386 -16.96 39.58 33.78
C ARG A 386 -15.45 39.70 34.03
N ALA A 387 -14.93 39.02 35.05
CA ALA A 387 -13.49 38.95 35.29
C ALA A 387 -12.83 37.92 34.37
N THR A 388 -11.67 38.28 33.82
CA THR A 388 -10.87 37.43 32.92
C THR A 388 -9.45 37.38 33.47
N PRO A 389 -8.95 36.21 33.92
CA PRO A 389 -9.59 34.88 33.89
C PRO A 389 -10.70 34.70 34.95
N THR A 390 -11.71 33.88 34.64
CA THR A 390 -12.80 33.51 35.55
C THR A 390 -12.32 32.46 36.57
N ASP A 391 -12.48 32.73 37.87
CA ASP A 391 -12.18 31.73 38.92
C ASP A 391 -13.26 30.65 38.97
N MET A 392 -12.97 29.52 38.34
CA MET A 392 -13.88 28.39 38.19
C MET A 392 -14.17 27.69 39.52
N ARG A 393 -13.24 27.72 40.49
CA ARG A 393 -13.51 27.16 41.82
C ARG A 393 -14.55 28.00 42.55
N ARG A 394 -14.39 29.32 42.49
CA ARG A 394 -15.35 30.26 43.07
C ARG A 394 -16.70 30.21 42.33
N ALA A 395 -16.68 30.10 41.00
CA ALA A 395 -17.90 30.02 40.19
C ALA A 395 -18.73 28.79 40.57
N ARG A 396 -18.11 27.59 40.62
CA ARG A 396 -18.80 26.36 41.04
C ARG A 396 -19.40 26.48 42.44
N ALA A 397 -18.66 27.04 43.40
CA ALA A 397 -19.14 27.19 44.77
C ALA A 397 -20.37 28.11 44.86
N LEU A 398 -20.35 29.24 44.15
CA LEU A 398 -21.48 30.18 44.11
C LEU A 398 -22.68 29.58 43.37
N THR A 399 -22.46 28.87 42.26
CA THR A 399 -23.52 28.16 41.53
C THR A 399 -24.18 27.08 42.40
N ALA A 400 -23.39 26.31 43.15
CA ALA A 400 -23.91 25.32 44.09
C ALA A 400 -24.73 25.97 45.22
N ALA A 401 -24.30 27.14 45.73
CA ALA A 401 -25.06 27.90 46.72
C ALA A 401 -26.42 28.37 46.17
N LEU A 402 -26.46 28.87 44.92
CA LEU A 402 -27.69 29.25 44.26
C LEU A 402 -28.63 28.03 44.08
N GLN A 403 -28.10 26.88 43.63
CA GLN A 403 -28.87 25.65 43.52
C GLN A 403 -29.48 25.22 44.86
N ALA A 404 -28.67 25.21 45.93
CA ALA A 404 -29.12 24.83 47.26
C ALA A 404 -30.21 25.77 47.78
N TYR A 405 -30.06 27.09 47.56
CA TYR A 405 -31.08 28.07 47.93
C TYR A 405 -32.39 27.82 47.16
N LEU A 406 -32.35 27.62 45.85
CA LEU A 406 -33.54 27.34 45.05
C LEU A 406 -34.23 26.02 45.45
N ALA A 407 -33.45 25.02 45.87
CA ALA A 407 -33.99 23.76 46.36
C ALA A 407 -34.94 23.97 47.56
N THR A 408 -34.64 24.92 48.46
CA THR A 408 -35.50 25.24 49.62
C THR A 408 -36.88 25.78 49.23
N TRP A 409 -36.97 26.46 48.07
CA TRP A 409 -38.23 26.99 47.53
C TRP A 409 -39.01 25.97 46.72
N SER A 410 -38.36 24.90 46.25
CA SER A 410 -38.98 23.83 45.47
C SER A 410 -39.58 22.70 46.32
N LEU A 411 -39.31 22.66 47.63
CA LEU A 411 -39.86 21.66 48.55
C LEU A 411 -41.36 21.93 48.82
N PRO A 412 -42.25 20.91 48.74
CA PRO A 412 -43.66 21.07 49.08
C PRO A 412 -43.81 21.36 50.58
N GLY A 413 -44.06 22.63 50.94
CA GLY A 413 -44.39 23.03 52.32
C GLY A 413 -43.70 24.30 52.84
N ALA A 414 -42.66 24.80 52.18
CA ALA A 414 -41.94 26.00 52.61
C ALA A 414 -42.52 27.29 51.99
N ARG A 415 -43.82 27.57 52.20
CA ARG A 415 -44.28 28.97 52.12
C ARG A 415 -44.04 29.59 53.49
N PRO A 416 -43.20 30.63 53.62
CA PRO A 416 -43.12 31.35 54.88
C PRO A 416 -44.49 31.96 55.15
N THR A 417 -45.19 31.43 56.16
CA THR A 417 -46.37 32.07 56.72
C THR A 417 -45.90 33.38 57.33
N SER A 418 -46.24 34.49 56.69
CA SER A 418 -46.06 35.83 57.26
C SER A 418 -46.99 35.96 58.48
N GLY A 419 -46.49 35.55 59.64
CA GLY A 419 -47.11 35.83 60.94
C GLY A 419 -46.95 37.30 61.26
N GLY A 420 -48.00 38.09 61.02
CA GLY A 420 -48.17 39.43 61.60
C GLY A 420 -48.97 39.33 62.90
N PRO A 421 -48.60 40.05 63.97
CA PRO A 421 -49.34 40.02 65.22
C PRO A 421 -50.58 40.91 65.13
N ARG A 422 -51.73 40.37 65.57
CA ARG A 422 -52.79 41.13 66.23
C ARG A 422 -53.43 40.27 67.30
#